data_AF-A0A8H7TAB9-F1
#
_entry.id   AF-A0A8H7TAB9-F1
#
_cell.length_a   1.000
_cell.length_b   1.000
_cell.length_c   1.000
_cell.angle_alpha   90.00
_cell.angle_beta   90.00
_cell.angle_gamma   90.00
#
_symmetry.space_group_name_H-M   'P 1'
#
loop_
_entity.id
_entity.type
_entity.pdbx_description
1 polymer ?
#
loop_
_entity_poly.entity_id
_entity_poly.type
_entity_poly.pdbx_seq_one_letter_code
_entity_poly.pdbx_strand_id
1 'polypeptide(L)'
;MVRGFLEDWMADQDDGESLLVVYYGCHGGDDRAGSLDWAALSDNDYNKEGGPSLDWHSVHERLGRLRSDILYLFDCCCAASSISLSDNNSGEEDEAESGVVDVMPACGFGSSTPGSGPVSFTNALTVALNSLSSNSKKPTISIPGLHRQVSRTLHEVYKQKEGSPTTPILFRLHGSDDRPCICLELAKPTKETGQKTTARCRPENKAPARRVVRMSPDLSDMNDFDIDYVLSIPDEDFSELEGLHRQIRPNHRAKKDI
;
A
#
# COMPACT_ATOMS: atom_id res chain seq x y z
N MET A 1 8.59 14.40 1.49
CA MET A 1 7.72 14.32 0.31
C MET A 1 6.67 13.21 0.48
N VAL A 2 7.06 11.95 0.72
CA VAL A 2 6.12 10.81 0.89
C VAL A 2 5.14 11.01 2.05
N ARG A 3 5.62 11.43 3.23
CA ARG A 3 4.76 11.73 4.40
C ARG A 3 3.65 12.71 4.06
N GLY A 4 3.99 13.88 3.52
CA GLY A 4 3.00 14.91 3.18
C GLY A 4 2.00 14.42 2.14
N PHE A 5 2.46 13.72 1.11
CA PHE A 5 1.55 13.11 0.12
C PHE A 5 0.57 12.11 0.76
N LEU A 6 1.05 11.23 1.64
CA LEU A 6 0.21 10.23 2.28
C LEU A 6 -0.81 10.88 3.22
N GLU A 7 -0.39 11.87 4.02
CA GLU A 7 -1.26 12.67 4.88
C GLU A 7 -2.34 13.38 4.04
N ASP A 8 -1.94 14.09 2.98
CA ASP A 8 -2.85 14.85 2.10
C ASP A 8 -3.82 13.90 1.37
N TRP A 9 -3.33 12.79 0.80
CA TRP A 9 -4.17 11.83 0.08
C TRP A 9 -5.21 11.21 1.01
N MET A 10 -4.82 10.79 2.22
CA MET A 10 -5.76 10.18 3.15
C MET A 10 -6.81 11.18 3.63
N ALA A 11 -6.41 12.42 3.93
CA ALA A 11 -7.34 13.48 4.28
C ALA A 11 -8.31 13.80 3.13
N ASP A 12 -7.83 13.86 1.89
CA ASP A 12 -8.64 14.13 0.69
C ASP A 12 -9.64 13.00 0.39
N GLN A 13 -9.37 11.77 0.83
CA GLN A 13 -10.24 10.60 0.61
C GLN A 13 -11.07 10.21 1.84
N ASP A 14 -10.98 10.95 2.94
CA ASP A 14 -11.71 10.67 4.17
C ASP A 14 -13.19 11.13 4.11
N ASP A 15 -13.97 10.37 3.35
CA ASP A 15 -15.41 10.59 3.20
C ASP A 15 -16.26 9.86 4.26
N GLY A 16 -15.66 8.96 5.06
CA GLY A 16 -16.35 8.12 6.05
C GLY A 16 -17.04 6.88 5.49
N GLU A 17 -17.00 6.69 4.17
CA GLU A 17 -17.70 5.59 3.45
C GLU A 17 -16.72 4.73 2.65
N SER A 18 -15.52 5.25 2.39
CA SER A 18 -14.46 4.59 1.65
C SER A 18 -13.58 3.75 2.56
N LEU A 19 -13.09 2.62 2.04
CA LEU A 19 -11.98 1.89 2.64
C LEU A 19 -10.67 2.43 2.05
N LEU A 20 -9.80 2.96 2.91
CA LEU A 20 -8.45 3.38 2.53
C LEU A 20 -7.50 2.19 2.69
N VAL A 21 -6.88 1.75 1.61
CA VAL A 21 -5.91 0.65 1.64
C VAL A 21 -4.52 1.20 1.36
N VAL A 22 -3.60 1.03 2.31
CA VAL A 22 -2.20 1.42 2.17
C VAL A 22 -1.36 0.16 2.17
N TYR A 23 -0.74 -0.11 1.03
CA TYR A 23 0.21 -1.21 0.86
C TYR A 23 1.61 -0.63 0.77
N TYR A 24 2.51 -1.06 1.65
CA TYR A 24 3.92 -0.70 1.63
C TYR A 24 4.76 -1.97 1.51
N GLY A 25 5.52 -2.09 0.42
CA GLY A 25 6.40 -3.23 0.15
C GLY A 25 7.80 -2.76 -0.19
N CYS A 26 8.66 -2.59 0.83
CA CYS A 26 10.02 -2.09 0.66
C CYS A 26 10.88 -2.43 1.90
N HIS A 27 12.00 -1.73 2.10
CA HIS A 27 12.86 -1.90 3.25
C HIS A 27 12.22 -1.31 4.51
N GLY A 28 12.29 -2.05 5.61
CA GLY A 28 11.81 -1.59 6.91
C GLY A 28 12.88 -1.84 7.96
N GLY A 29 12.97 -0.95 8.93
CA GLY A 29 13.83 -1.10 10.09
C GLY A 29 13.09 -0.73 11.36
N ASP A 30 13.70 -1.05 12.50
CA ASP A 30 13.27 -0.52 13.79
C ASP A 30 14.09 0.71 14.11
N ASP A 31 13.41 1.79 14.49
CA ASP A 31 14.08 2.92 15.09
C ASP A 31 14.54 2.61 16.53
N ARG A 32 15.17 3.58 17.20
CA ARG A 32 15.64 3.39 18.58
C ARG A 32 14.51 3.23 19.60
N ALA A 33 13.28 3.58 19.23
CA ALA A 33 12.08 3.42 20.05
C ALA A 33 11.34 2.10 19.75
N GLY A 34 11.82 1.28 18.80
CA GLY A 34 11.15 0.05 18.39
C GLY A 34 9.91 0.29 17.53
N SER A 35 9.87 1.43 16.84
CA SER A 35 8.85 1.81 15.86
C SER A 35 9.33 1.52 14.45
N LEU A 36 8.40 1.19 13.58
CA LEU A 36 8.70 0.94 12.18
C LEU A 36 9.22 2.22 11.48
N ASP A 37 10.38 2.12 10.86
CA ASP A 37 10.91 3.12 9.93
C ASP A 37 10.88 2.58 8.51
N TRP A 38 10.23 3.30 7.60
CA TRP A 38 10.20 2.97 6.18
C TRP A 38 11.45 3.50 5.52
N ALA A 39 12.25 2.63 4.90
CA ALA A 39 13.50 3.01 4.28
C ALA A 39 13.42 2.88 2.76
N ALA A 40 14.02 3.85 2.05
CA ALA A 40 14.16 3.76 0.60
C ALA A 40 15.30 2.82 0.16
N LEU A 41 16.24 2.54 1.07
CA LEU A 41 17.46 1.79 0.80
C LEU A 41 17.58 0.60 1.76
N SER A 42 18.32 -0.42 1.34
CA SER A 42 18.67 -1.55 2.20
C SER A 42 19.58 -1.10 3.35
N ASP A 43 19.64 -1.84 4.45
CA ASP A 43 20.53 -1.53 5.58
C ASP A 43 22.00 -1.36 5.15
N ASN A 44 22.45 -2.16 4.18
CA ASN A 44 23.82 -2.10 3.67
C ASN A 44 24.12 -0.79 2.95
N ASP A 45 23.13 -0.22 2.27
CA ASP A 45 23.28 1.01 1.48
C ASP A 45 22.98 2.23 2.35
N TYR A 46 21.98 2.13 3.24
CA TYR A 46 21.64 3.12 4.25
C TYR A 46 22.83 3.45 5.15
N ASN A 47 23.55 2.43 5.64
CA ASN A 47 24.71 2.63 6.52
C ASN A 47 25.91 3.28 5.81
N LYS A 48 25.97 3.25 4.48
CA LYS A 48 27.08 3.83 3.70
C LYS A 48 26.82 5.28 3.33
N GLU A 49 25.60 5.60 2.92
CA GLU A 49 25.30 6.89 2.28
C GLU A 49 24.30 7.74 3.08
N GLY A 50 23.64 7.14 4.09
CA GLY A 50 22.37 7.64 4.59
C GLY A 50 21.28 7.49 3.54
N GLY A 51 20.04 7.33 3.96
CA GLY A 51 18.91 7.20 3.03
C GLY A 51 17.71 8.01 3.49
N PRO A 52 16.81 8.39 2.58
CA PRO A 52 15.49 8.83 2.97
C PRO A 52 14.80 7.74 3.77
N SER A 53 14.30 8.10 4.96
CA SER A 53 13.43 7.26 5.75
C SER A 53 12.18 8.01 6.20
N LEU A 54 11.17 7.26 6.66
CA LEU A 54 9.89 7.77 7.11
C LEU A 54 9.47 7.00 8.35
N ASP A 55 9.46 7.71 9.47
CA ASP A 55 8.87 7.25 10.72
C ASP A 55 7.37 7.00 10.53
N TRP A 56 6.99 5.72 10.55
CA TRP A 56 5.60 5.27 10.39
C TRP A 56 4.70 5.83 11.50
N HIS A 57 5.22 5.93 12.72
CA HIS A 57 4.44 6.35 13.87
C HIS A 57 3.96 7.79 13.72
N SER A 58 4.86 8.68 13.32
CA SER A 58 4.54 10.08 12.98
C SER A 58 3.42 10.24 11.94
N VAL A 59 3.26 9.26 11.05
CA VAL A 59 2.19 9.22 10.05
C VAL A 59 0.90 8.74 10.71
N HIS A 60 0.94 7.63 11.44
CA HIS A 60 -0.23 7.07 12.12
C HIS A 60 -0.89 8.02 13.12
N GLU A 61 -0.13 8.71 13.97
CA GLU A 61 -0.67 9.63 15.00
C GLU A 61 -1.59 10.72 14.40
N ARG A 62 -1.29 11.17 13.18
CA ARG A 62 -2.07 12.22 12.50
C ARG A 62 -3.31 11.67 11.80
N LEU A 63 -3.37 10.35 11.58
CA LEU A 63 -4.39 9.68 10.80
C LEU A 63 -5.33 8.84 11.65
N GLY A 64 -5.06 8.68 12.96
CA GLY A 64 -5.95 8.00 13.91
C GLY A 64 -7.29 8.69 14.18
N ARG A 65 -7.68 9.68 13.37
CA ARG A 65 -8.93 10.45 13.47
C ARG A 65 -9.74 10.47 12.19
N LEU A 66 -9.31 9.71 11.18
CA LEU A 66 -10.07 9.61 9.93
C LEU A 66 -11.35 8.82 10.20
N ARG A 67 -12.43 9.19 9.52
CA ARG A 67 -13.75 8.54 9.63
C ARG A 67 -13.82 7.25 8.80
N SER A 68 -13.12 7.24 7.67
CA SER A 68 -12.99 6.09 6.79
C SER A 68 -12.22 4.95 7.46
N ASP A 69 -12.64 3.71 7.20
CA ASP A 69 -11.88 2.52 7.60
C ASP A 69 -10.52 2.48 6.87
N ILE A 70 -9.50 1.96 7.54
CA ILE A 70 -8.14 1.88 7.01
C ILE A 70 -7.59 0.47 7.15
N LEU A 71 -7.05 -0.05 6.06
CA LEU A 71 -6.29 -1.29 6.04
C LEU A 71 -4.84 -1.02 5.65
N TYR A 72 -3.93 -1.25 6.59
CA TYR A 72 -2.49 -1.20 6.34
C TYR A 72 -1.94 -2.59 6.07
N LEU A 73 -1.18 -2.74 4.99
CA LEU A 73 -0.53 -3.98 4.58
C LEU A 73 0.97 -3.69 4.44
N PHE A 74 1.79 -4.24 5.34
CA PHE A 74 3.22 -3.95 5.40
C PHE A 74 4.05 -5.17 5.06
N ASP A 75 4.62 -5.19 3.85
CA ASP A 75 5.58 -6.18 3.37
C ASP A 75 7.01 -5.65 3.46
N CYS A 76 7.52 -5.55 4.68
CA CYS A 76 8.86 -5.07 4.97
C CYS A 76 9.46 -5.79 6.19
N CYS A 77 10.77 -5.70 6.36
CA CYS A 77 11.42 -6.13 7.59
C CYS A 77 10.89 -5.33 8.79
N CYS A 78 10.82 -5.97 9.95
CA CYS A 78 10.32 -5.36 11.18
C CYS A 78 8.88 -4.82 11.09
N ALA A 79 8.07 -5.30 10.14
CA ALA A 79 6.72 -4.78 9.91
C ALA A 79 5.83 -4.76 11.17
N ALA A 80 5.98 -5.72 12.10
CA ALA A 80 5.21 -5.76 13.34
C ALA A 80 5.44 -4.56 14.26
N SER A 81 6.57 -3.87 14.14
CA SER A 81 6.86 -2.64 14.90
C SER A 81 5.96 -1.47 14.52
N SER A 82 5.14 -1.62 13.47
CA SER A 82 4.01 -0.73 13.21
C SER A 82 2.95 -0.72 14.31
N ILE A 83 2.95 -1.72 15.20
CA ILE A 83 1.96 -1.91 16.26
C ILE A 83 2.37 -1.22 17.58
N SER A 84 3.67 -0.99 17.79
CA SER A 84 4.32 -0.74 19.09
C SER A 84 3.86 0.51 19.88
N LEU A 85 2.98 1.36 19.33
CA LEU A 85 2.60 2.63 19.96
C LEU A 85 1.09 2.93 19.93
N SER A 86 0.26 1.89 19.88
CA SER A 86 -1.21 2.01 19.95
C SER A 86 -1.77 2.50 21.30
N ASP A 87 -0.92 2.72 22.32
CA ASP A 87 -1.38 3.00 23.69
C ASP A 87 -1.67 4.47 24.02
N ASN A 88 -1.51 5.41 23.09
CA ASN A 88 -1.61 6.84 23.42
C ASN A 88 -2.77 7.56 22.70
N ASN A 89 -3.91 7.62 23.40
CA ASN A 89 -4.66 8.87 23.60
C ASN A 89 -5.70 9.29 22.53
N SER A 90 -6.68 8.43 22.26
CA SER A 90 -8.02 8.86 21.85
C SER A 90 -8.93 8.87 23.07
N GLY A 91 -9.45 10.03 23.45
CA GLY A 91 -10.52 10.08 24.45
C GLY A 91 -11.73 9.30 23.93
N GLU A 92 -12.51 8.70 24.84
CA GLU A 92 -13.70 7.89 24.51
C GLU A 92 -14.69 8.59 23.55
N GLU A 93 -14.66 9.92 23.46
CA GLU A 93 -15.54 10.72 22.61
C GLU A 93 -15.12 10.75 21.12
N ASP A 94 -13.82 10.62 20.80
CA ASP A 94 -13.32 10.65 19.40
C ASP A 94 -13.35 9.26 18.72
N GLU A 95 -13.39 8.19 19.53
CA GLU A 95 -13.46 6.78 19.07
C GLU A 95 -14.81 6.43 18.43
N ALA A 96 -15.89 7.16 18.73
CA ALA A 96 -17.22 6.85 18.17
C ALA A 96 -17.36 7.25 16.70
N GLU A 97 -16.60 8.25 16.25
CA GLU A 97 -16.70 8.82 14.89
C GLU A 97 -15.57 8.39 13.95
N SER A 98 -14.46 7.87 14.49
CA SER A 98 -13.29 7.45 13.71
C SER A 98 -13.48 6.07 13.07
N GLY A 99 -12.86 5.77 11.93
CA GLY A 99 -12.96 4.48 11.23
C GLY A 99 -12.14 3.37 11.89
N VAL A 100 -12.44 2.10 11.58
CA VAL A 100 -11.63 0.96 12.05
C VAL A 100 -10.27 0.98 11.36
N VAL A 101 -9.20 0.73 12.10
CA VAL A 101 -7.84 0.60 11.55
C VAL A 101 -7.30 -0.79 11.81
N ASP A 102 -7.26 -1.62 10.78
CA ASP A 102 -6.61 -2.93 10.82
C ASP A 102 -5.23 -2.88 10.13
N VAL A 103 -4.24 -3.55 10.71
CA VAL A 103 -2.87 -3.66 10.20
C VAL A 103 -2.48 -5.12 10.04
N MET A 104 -1.93 -5.45 8.88
CA MET A 104 -1.40 -6.77 8.56
C MET A 104 0.08 -6.67 8.19
N PRO A 105 0.99 -6.74 9.17
CA PRO A 105 2.41 -6.83 8.89
C PRO A 105 2.77 -8.24 8.39
N ALA A 106 3.70 -8.31 7.44
CA ALA A 106 4.14 -9.54 6.79
C ALA A 106 4.95 -10.48 7.70
N CYS A 107 5.57 -9.94 8.76
CA CYS A 107 6.38 -10.68 9.71
C CYS A 107 6.12 -10.23 11.15
N GLY A 108 6.57 -11.03 12.11
CA GLY A 108 6.48 -10.72 13.54
C GLY A 108 7.56 -9.77 14.04
N PHE A 109 7.48 -9.41 15.33
CA PHE A 109 8.47 -8.54 15.98
C PHE A 109 9.89 -9.11 15.86
N GLY A 110 10.86 -8.24 15.56
CA GLY A 110 12.26 -8.62 15.38
C GLY A 110 12.51 -9.60 14.23
N SER A 111 11.57 -9.76 13.30
CA SER A 111 11.67 -10.67 12.15
C SER A 111 11.85 -9.92 10.84
N SER A 112 12.52 -10.55 9.88
CA SER A 112 12.70 -10.05 8.52
C SER A 112 11.78 -10.79 7.55
N THR A 113 11.28 -10.11 6.53
CA THR A 113 10.58 -10.77 5.42
C THR A 113 11.58 -11.39 4.45
N PRO A 114 11.23 -12.50 3.77
CA PRO A 114 12.01 -12.92 2.63
C PRO A 114 11.90 -11.86 1.51
N GLY A 115 12.92 -11.77 0.66
CA GLY A 115 12.84 -10.93 -0.54
C GLY A 115 11.70 -11.36 -1.47
N SER A 116 11.46 -10.56 -2.51
CA SER A 116 10.45 -10.83 -3.54
C SER A 116 10.54 -12.26 -4.07
N GLY A 117 9.40 -12.96 -4.13
CA GLY A 117 9.35 -14.32 -4.67
C GLY A 117 8.20 -15.16 -4.14
N PRO A 118 8.20 -16.48 -4.39
CA PRO A 118 7.08 -17.36 -4.07
C PRO A 118 6.70 -17.43 -2.58
N VAL A 119 7.68 -17.15 -1.70
CA VAL A 119 7.52 -17.15 -0.24
C VAL A 119 7.25 -15.76 0.33
N SER A 120 7.16 -14.72 -0.50
CA SER A 120 6.88 -13.36 -0.02
C SER A 120 5.42 -13.20 0.38
N PHE A 121 5.18 -12.27 1.30
CA PHE A 121 3.83 -11.92 1.71
C PHE A 121 3.01 -11.39 0.53
N THR A 122 3.58 -10.52 -0.32
CA THR A 122 2.94 -10.02 -1.55
C THR A 122 2.36 -11.16 -2.41
N ASN A 123 3.17 -12.20 -2.65
CA ASN A 123 2.76 -13.32 -3.47
C ASN A 123 1.62 -14.11 -2.80
N ALA A 124 1.76 -14.39 -1.50
CA ALA A 124 0.73 -15.09 -0.74
C ALA A 124 -0.58 -14.31 -0.64
N LEU A 125 -0.51 -12.98 -0.47
CA LEU A 125 -1.65 -12.05 -0.49
C LEU A 125 -2.37 -12.11 -1.83
N THR A 126 -1.62 -12.04 -2.93
CA THR A 126 -2.18 -12.10 -4.30
C THR A 126 -2.90 -13.43 -4.54
N VAL A 127 -2.28 -14.55 -4.18
CA VAL A 127 -2.88 -15.89 -4.28
C VAL A 127 -4.13 -16.01 -3.40
N ALA A 128 -4.08 -15.50 -2.17
CA ALA A 128 -5.20 -15.52 -1.24
C ALA A 128 -6.39 -14.71 -1.78
N LEU A 129 -6.15 -13.48 -2.24
CA LEU A 129 -7.18 -12.62 -2.84
C LEU A 129 -7.82 -13.28 -4.07
N ASN A 130 -7.02 -13.86 -4.98
CA ASN A 130 -7.52 -14.54 -6.17
C ASN A 130 -8.33 -15.80 -5.85
N SER A 131 -7.88 -16.58 -4.86
CA SER A 131 -8.58 -17.79 -4.41
C SER A 131 -9.92 -17.44 -3.78
N LEU A 132 -9.96 -16.40 -2.95
CA LEU A 132 -11.17 -15.96 -2.27
C LEU A 132 -12.13 -15.24 -3.22
N SER A 133 -11.63 -14.43 -4.16
CA SER A 133 -12.45 -13.70 -5.14
C SER A 133 -13.13 -14.64 -6.14
N SER A 134 -12.48 -15.74 -6.50
CA SER A 134 -13.04 -16.76 -7.40
C SER A 134 -14.19 -17.55 -6.75
N ASN A 135 -14.40 -17.42 -5.43
CA ASN A 135 -15.45 -18.12 -4.72
C ASN A 135 -16.79 -17.38 -4.82
N SER A 136 -17.55 -17.69 -5.87
CA SER A 136 -18.86 -17.08 -6.16
C SER A 136 -19.91 -17.21 -5.05
N LYS A 137 -19.69 -18.05 -4.04
CA LYS A 137 -20.61 -18.24 -2.90
C LYS A 137 -20.41 -17.23 -1.76
N LYS A 138 -19.28 -16.52 -1.73
CA LYS A 138 -18.96 -15.52 -0.69
C LYS A 138 -18.48 -14.24 -1.36
N PRO A 139 -19.38 -13.27 -1.60
CA PRO A 139 -19.03 -12.01 -2.26
C PRO A 139 -18.16 -11.09 -1.37
N THR A 140 -18.00 -11.44 -0.09
CA THR A 140 -17.33 -10.64 0.93
C THR A 140 -16.16 -11.40 1.55
N ILE A 141 -15.01 -10.74 1.67
CA ILE A 141 -13.79 -11.25 2.29
C ILE A 141 -13.49 -10.42 3.53
N SER A 142 -13.68 -10.98 4.73
CA SER A 142 -13.26 -10.29 5.96
C SER A 142 -11.73 -10.27 6.07
N ILE A 143 -11.16 -9.23 6.67
CA ILE A 143 -9.70 -9.14 6.88
C ILE A 143 -9.14 -10.30 7.71
N PRO A 144 -9.79 -10.78 8.80
CA PRO A 144 -9.38 -12.03 9.45
C PRO A 144 -9.44 -13.26 8.53
N GLY A 145 -10.43 -13.30 7.63
CA GLY A 145 -10.55 -14.36 6.63
C GLY A 145 -9.42 -14.33 5.60
N LEU A 146 -9.05 -13.14 5.15
CA LEU A 146 -7.91 -12.90 4.27
C LEU A 146 -6.60 -13.31 4.95
N HIS A 147 -6.34 -12.80 6.16
CA HIS A 147 -5.15 -13.15 6.96
C HIS A 147 -4.98 -14.66 7.12
N ARG A 148 -6.06 -15.37 7.44
CA ARG A 148 -6.06 -16.84 7.53
C ARG A 148 -5.65 -17.49 6.21
N GLN A 149 -6.14 -16.99 5.09
CA GLN A 149 -5.82 -17.53 3.78
C GLN A 149 -4.38 -17.22 3.36
N VAL A 150 -3.88 -16.01 3.64
CA VAL A 150 -2.46 -15.66 3.41
C VAL A 150 -1.54 -16.57 4.22
N SER A 151 -1.83 -16.74 5.52
CA SER A 151 -1.06 -17.61 6.40
C SER A 151 -1.03 -19.06 5.91
N ARG A 152 -2.17 -19.57 5.40
CA ARG A 152 -2.24 -20.90 4.79
C ARG A 152 -1.40 -21.00 3.53
N THR A 153 -1.50 -20.02 2.63
CA THR A 153 -0.70 -20.00 1.40
C THR A 153 0.79 -20.02 1.72
N LEU A 154 1.25 -19.16 2.64
CA LEU A 154 2.64 -19.14 3.08
C LEU A 154 3.05 -20.50 3.67
N HIS A 155 2.24 -21.06 4.57
CA HIS A 155 2.53 -22.34 5.19
C HIS A 155 2.72 -23.47 4.16
N GLU A 156 1.88 -23.54 3.12
CA GLU A 156 2.01 -24.57 2.09
C GLU A 156 3.27 -24.39 1.23
N VAL A 157 3.67 -23.14 0.93
CA VAL A 157 4.91 -22.88 0.20
C VAL A 157 6.13 -23.23 1.07
N TYR A 158 6.10 -22.90 2.37
CA TYR A 158 7.19 -23.23 3.29
C TYR A 158 7.38 -24.73 3.53
N LYS A 159 6.33 -25.55 3.42
CA LYS A 159 6.51 -27.03 3.43
C LYS A 159 7.43 -27.53 2.32
N GLN A 160 7.54 -26.78 1.23
CA GLN A 160 8.27 -27.19 0.03
C GLN A 160 9.66 -26.54 -0.08
N LYS A 161 10.05 -25.66 0.85
CA LYS A 161 11.31 -24.90 0.80
C LYS A 161 12.01 -24.84 2.15
N GLU A 162 13.34 -24.82 2.11
CA GLU A 162 14.14 -24.48 3.30
C GLU A 162 14.11 -22.97 3.54
N GLY A 163 13.82 -22.56 4.78
CA GLY A 163 13.78 -21.18 5.22
C GLY A 163 13.04 -21.04 6.55
N SER A 164 13.31 -19.96 7.28
CA SER A 164 12.51 -19.63 8.47
C SER A 164 11.15 -19.13 8.02
N PRO A 165 10.03 -19.76 8.43
CA PRO A 165 8.71 -19.30 8.06
C PRO A 165 8.44 -17.94 8.71
N THR A 166 8.06 -16.97 7.89
CA THR A 166 7.46 -15.73 8.39
C THR A 166 5.95 -15.91 8.48
N THR A 167 5.38 -15.47 9.59
CA THR A 167 3.93 -15.50 9.79
C THR A 167 3.42 -14.07 9.86
N PRO A 168 2.51 -13.66 8.96
CA PRO A 168 1.92 -12.35 9.04
C PRO A 168 1.08 -12.25 10.31
N ILE A 169 1.04 -11.07 10.90
CA ILE A 169 0.17 -10.76 12.04
C ILE A 169 -1.06 -10.02 11.52
N LEU A 170 -2.16 -10.07 12.25
CA LEU A 170 -3.28 -9.15 12.08
C LEU A 170 -3.52 -8.48 13.42
N PHE A 171 -3.57 -7.15 13.43
CA PHE A 171 -3.79 -6.35 14.63
C PHE A 171 -4.75 -5.21 14.32
N ARG A 172 -5.66 -4.90 15.25
CA ARG A 172 -6.52 -3.73 15.18
C ARG A 172 -5.88 -2.60 15.98
N LEU A 173 -5.43 -1.55 15.31
CA LEU A 173 -4.85 -0.37 15.95
C LEU A 173 -5.91 0.55 16.54
N HIS A 174 -7.07 0.67 15.88
CA HIS A 174 -8.13 1.59 16.27
C HIS A 174 -9.51 1.01 15.94
N GLY A 175 -10.51 1.45 16.70
CA GLY A 175 -11.87 0.94 16.63
C GLY A 175 -12.17 -0.01 17.79
N SER A 176 -13.25 0.27 18.49
CA SER A 176 -13.72 -0.51 19.63
C SER A 176 -14.04 -1.97 19.27
N ASP A 177 -13.95 -2.85 20.28
CA ASP A 177 -14.17 -4.30 20.14
C ASP A 177 -15.58 -4.67 19.63
N ASP A 178 -16.55 -3.78 19.80
CA ASP A 178 -17.93 -3.95 19.32
C ASP A 178 -18.09 -3.64 17.83
N ARG A 179 -17.10 -3.01 17.18
CA ARG A 179 -17.13 -2.77 15.74
C ARG A 179 -16.77 -4.02 14.93
N PRO A 180 -17.48 -4.29 13.82
CA PRO A 180 -17.14 -5.40 12.94
C PRO A 180 -15.73 -5.25 12.37
N CYS A 181 -15.14 -6.37 11.94
CA CYS A 181 -13.91 -6.35 11.16
C CYS A 181 -14.16 -5.78 9.76
N ILE A 182 -13.14 -5.13 9.20
CA ILE A 182 -13.16 -4.67 7.82
C ILE A 182 -13.48 -5.86 6.90
N CYS A 183 -14.34 -5.61 5.91
CA CYS A 183 -14.73 -6.60 4.91
C CYS A 183 -14.58 -6.03 3.51
N LEU A 184 -13.90 -6.76 2.64
CA LEU A 184 -13.74 -6.44 1.23
C LEU A 184 -14.92 -7.01 0.45
N GLU A 185 -15.72 -6.17 -0.19
CA GLU A 185 -16.74 -6.61 -1.13
C GLU A 185 -16.17 -6.69 -2.55
N LEU A 186 -16.43 -7.81 -3.23
CA LEU A 186 -16.04 -7.94 -4.63
C LEU A 186 -16.84 -6.95 -5.48
N ALA A 187 -16.12 -6.05 -6.15
CA ALA A 187 -16.73 -5.13 -7.10
C ALA A 187 -17.47 -5.93 -8.18
N LYS A 188 -18.76 -5.61 -8.38
CA LYS A 188 -19.52 -6.18 -9.49
C LYS A 188 -18.85 -5.72 -10.79
N PRO A 189 -18.66 -6.60 -11.79
CA PRO A 189 -18.16 -6.17 -13.09
C PRO A 189 -19.12 -5.11 -13.63
N THR A 190 -18.61 -3.91 -13.87
CA THR A 190 -19.36 -2.82 -14.46
C THR A 190 -19.81 -3.28 -15.85
N LYS A 191 -21.11 -3.44 -16.06
CA LYS A 191 -21.66 -3.70 -17.40
C LYS A 191 -21.47 -2.43 -18.21
N GLU A 192 -20.34 -2.28 -18.88
CA GLU A 192 -20.27 -1.31 -19.97
C GLU A 192 -21.16 -1.82 -21.10
N THR A 193 -22.38 -1.26 -21.16
CA THR A 193 -23.27 -1.43 -22.31
C THR A 193 -22.57 -0.86 -23.53
N GLY A 194 -22.08 -1.76 -24.39
CA GLY A 194 -21.58 -1.41 -25.71
C GLY A 194 -22.68 -0.74 -26.54
N GLN A 195 -22.70 0.59 -26.52
CA GLN A 195 -23.32 1.39 -27.55
C GLN A 195 -22.21 1.99 -28.39
N LYS A 196 -22.06 1.45 -29.62
CA LYS A 196 -21.35 2.14 -30.70
C LYS A 196 -22.08 3.45 -30.95
N THR A 197 -21.55 4.56 -30.45
CA THR A 197 -22.08 5.89 -30.72
C THR A 197 -20.96 6.73 -31.30
N THR A 198 -21.15 7.11 -32.55
CA THR A 198 -20.33 8.08 -33.27
C THR A 198 -20.28 9.39 -32.49
N ALA A 199 -19.07 9.96 -32.38
CA ALA A 199 -18.78 11.15 -31.59
C ALA A 199 -19.63 12.35 -32.03
N ARG A 200 -20.32 12.98 -31.06
CA ARG A 200 -20.72 14.38 -31.12
C ARG A 200 -20.69 14.97 -29.70
N CYS A 201 -20.08 16.16 -29.59
CA CYS A 201 -19.74 16.85 -28.34
C CYS A 201 -20.92 17.19 -27.41
N ARG A 202 -20.70 16.96 -26.09
CA ARG A 202 -21.18 17.57 -24.81
C ARG A 202 -22.61 18.19 -24.72
N PRO A 203 -23.27 18.26 -23.52
CA PRO A 203 -22.67 18.41 -22.19
C PRO A 203 -23.23 17.58 -21.00
N GLU A 204 -22.41 17.58 -19.95
CA GLU A 204 -22.68 17.63 -18.50
C GLU A 204 -23.26 16.46 -17.66
N ASN A 205 -22.58 16.31 -16.51
CA ASN A 205 -22.93 15.74 -15.22
C ASN A 205 -23.13 14.22 -15.06
N LYS A 206 -22.16 13.58 -14.37
CA LYS A 206 -22.39 12.56 -13.33
C LYS A 206 -21.08 12.18 -12.60
N ALA A 207 -21.14 12.25 -11.26
CA ALA A 207 -20.37 11.63 -10.17
C ALA A 207 -18.82 11.43 -10.31
N PRO A 208 -18.03 11.68 -9.25
CA PRO A 208 -16.59 11.45 -9.31
C PRO A 208 -16.29 9.95 -9.39
N ALA A 209 -15.55 9.57 -10.43
CA ALA A 209 -15.04 8.22 -10.61
C ALA A 209 -13.99 7.89 -9.54
N ARG A 210 -14.02 6.66 -9.01
CA ARG A 210 -13.04 6.12 -8.07
C ARG A 210 -11.62 6.26 -8.64
N ARG A 211 -10.75 6.93 -7.91
CA ARG A 211 -9.39 7.28 -8.34
C ARG A 211 -8.36 6.34 -7.69
N VAL A 212 -7.74 5.47 -8.48
CA VAL A 212 -6.53 4.74 -8.08
C VAL A 212 -5.32 5.62 -8.41
N VAL A 213 -4.61 6.11 -7.40
CA VAL A 213 -3.36 6.85 -7.59
C VAL A 213 -2.20 5.89 -7.39
N ARG A 214 -1.45 5.59 -8.46
CA ARG A 214 -0.19 4.85 -8.37
C ARG A 214 0.96 5.86 -8.31
N MET A 215 1.83 5.72 -7.31
CA MET A 215 3.15 6.33 -7.35
C MET A 215 4.13 5.31 -7.90
N SER A 216 4.64 5.55 -9.11
CA SER A 216 5.89 4.96 -9.55
C SER A 216 7.01 5.93 -9.13
N PRO A 217 7.98 5.53 -8.29
CA PRO A 217 9.24 6.25 -8.27
C PRO A 217 9.87 6.13 -9.67
N ASP A 218 10.56 7.17 -10.11
CA ASP A 218 11.42 7.09 -11.29
C ASP A 218 12.56 6.13 -10.95
N LEU A 219 12.40 4.87 -11.35
CA LEU A 219 13.22 3.71 -10.97
C LEU A 219 14.27 3.38 -12.05
N SER A 220 14.80 4.40 -12.74
CA SER A 220 15.73 4.19 -13.85
C SER A 220 17.08 3.57 -13.47
N ASP A 221 17.37 3.32 -12.19
CA ASP A 221 18.65 2.77 -11.72
C ASP A 221 18.56 1.46 -10.90
N MET A 222 17.42 0.74 -10.92
CA MET A 222 17.34 -0.60 -10.28
C MET A 222 17.26 -1.70 -11.35
N ASN A 223 18.35 -2.45 -11.45
CA ASN A 223 18.54 -3.57 -12.37
C ASN A 223 17.39 -4.58 -12.34
N ASP A 224 16.78 -4.74 -13.52
CA ASP A 224 16.40 -6.00 -14.17
C ASP A 224 15.80 -7.10 -13.29
N PHE A 225 14.49 -7.02 -13.06
CA PHE A 225 13.65 -8.19 -12.78
C PHE A 225 12.33 -8.07 -13.54
N ASP A 226 12.29 -8.75 -14.70
CA ASP A 226 11.08 -8.98 -15.48
C ASP A 226 10.00 -9.64 -14.62
N ILE A 227 8.91 -8.91 -14.37
CA ILE A 227 7.61 -9.48 -14.05
C ILE A 227 6.64 -8.97 -15.12
N ASP A 228 6.45 -9.79 -16.15
CA ASP A 228 5.40 -9.60 -17.15
C ASP A 228 4.02 -9.75 -16.50
N TYR A 229 3.34 -8.63 -16.27
CA TYR A 229 1.90 -8.60 -16.10
C TYR A 229 1.24 -8.06 -17.37
N VAL A 230 0.67 -8.98 -18.17
CA VAL A 230 -0.25 -8.63 -19.25
C VAL A 230 -1.61 -8.32 -18.64
N LEU A 231 -1.96 -7.04 -18.54
CA LEU A 231 -3.34 -6.58 -18.37
C LEU A 231 -3.74 -5.82 -19.63
N SER A 232 -4.73 -6.34 -20.35
CA SER A 232 -5.27 -5.72 -21.56
C SER A 232 -5.94 -4.38 -21.22
N ILE A 233 -5.41 -3.28 -21.78
CA ILE A 233 -5.98 -1.93 -21.71
C ILE A 233 -6.29 -1.50 -23.15
N PRO A 234 -7.47 -0.93 -23.45
CA PRO A 234 -7.79 -0.42 -24.78
C PRO A 234 -7.10 0.92 -25.08
N ASP A 235 -6.83 1.13 -26.37
CA ASP A 235 -5.98 2.17 -26.96
C ASP A 235 -6.44 3.64 -26.80
N GLU A 236 -5.43 4.48 -26.49
CA GLU A 236 -5.17 5.90 -26.86
C GLU A 236 -6.03 7.00 -26.18
N ASP A 237 -5.46 8.14 -25.73
CA ASP A 237 -4.57 9.06 -26.46
C ASP A 237 -3.66 9.86 -25.47
N PHE A 238 -2.34 9.71 -25.59
CA PHE A 238 -1.30 10.43 -24.82
C PHE A 238 -0.68 11.52 -25.71
N SER A 239 -1.29 12.70 -25.76
CA SER A 239 -0.78 13.83 -26.55
C SER A 239 -0.54 15.12 -25.75
N GLU A 240 -0.46 15.07 -24.41
CA GLU A 240 -0.21 16.27 -23.59
C GLU A 240 0.90 16.17 -22.52
N LEU A 241 1.82 15.20 -22.62
CA LEU A 241 2.95 15.07 -21.66
C LEU A 241 4.37 15.23 -22.25
N GLU A 242 4.51 15.76 -23.47
CA GLU A 242 5.83 16.17 -24.01
C GLU A 242 6.18 17.66 -23.80
N GLY A 243 5.35 18.40 -23.05
CA GLY A 243 5.54 19.84 -22.85
C GLY A 243 6.48 20.26 -21.71
N LEU A 244 6.83 19.35 -20.78
CA LEU A 244 7.45 19.73 -19.50
C LEU A 244 8.83 19.08 -19.23
N HIS A 245 9.57 18.70 -20.29
CA HIS A 245 10.97 18.23 -20.19
C HIS A 245 11.98 19.14 -20.93
N ARG A 246 11.69 20.45 -21.03
CA ARG A 246 12.65 21.46 -21.49
C ARG A 246 12.71 22.69 -20.58
N GLN A 247 13.12 22.49 -19.33
CA GLN A 247 13.77 23.56 -18.57
C GLN A 247 14.51 22.93 -17.40
N ILE A 248 15.79 22.62 -17.63
CA ILE A 248 16.95 22.74 -16.71
C ILE A 248 18.13 22.13 -17.49
N ARG A 249 18.90 22.96 -18.18
CA ARG A 249 20.29 22.64 -18.54
C ARG A 249 21.18 23.60 -17.75
N PRO A 250 22.19 23.12 -17.01
CA PRO A 250 23.17 24.00 -16.40
C PRO A 250 24.11 24.58 -17.45
N ASN A 251 24.30 25.90 -17.40
CA ASN A 251 25.30 26.65 -18.16
C ASN A 251 26.71 26.30 -17.64
N HIS A 252 27.39 25.33 -18.26
CA HIS A 252 28.85 25.22 -18.13
C HIS A 252 29.52 26.07 -19.21
N ARG A 253 29.88 27.31 -18.82
CA ARG A 253 30.81 28.14 -19.59
C ARG A 253 32.23 27.82 -19.14
N ALA A 254 32.93 27.05 -19.96
CA ALA A 254 34.38 26.96 -19.90
C ALA A 254 35.00 28.36 -20.08
N LYS A 255 35.89 28.76 -19.17
CA LYS A 255 36.90 29.78 -19.43
C LYS A 255 38.24 29.05 -19.57
N LYS A 256 38.76 29.08 -20.78
CA LYS A 256 40.16 28.82 -21.12
C LYS A 256 40.87 30.17 -21.22
N ASP A 257 42.11 30.16 -20.74
CA ASP A 257 43.27 30.97 -21.13
C ASP A 257 43.26 32.48 -20.75
N ILE A 258 44.12 32.86 -19.80
CA ILE A 258 45.49 33.45 -19.99
C ILE A 258 46.35 33.02 -18.81
#